data_AF-F3BBC9-F1
#
_entry.id   AF-F3BBC9-F1
#
_cell.length_a   1.000
_cell.length_b   1.000
_cell.length_c   1.000
_cell.angle_alpha   90.00
_cell.angle_beta   90.00
_cell.angle_gamma   90.00
#
_symmetry.space_group_name_H-M   'P 1'
#
loop_
_entity.id
_entity.type
_entity.pdbx_description
1 polymer ?
#
loop_
_entity_poly.entity_id
_entity_poly.type
_entity_poly.pdbx_seq_one_letter_code
_entity_poly.pdbx_strand_id
1 'polypeptide(L)'
;MKHYLFWKKQSVREFWENELLAEKVFVIVYCIIALLFGGMFIVCIWSTDNKLSAGILLGACWIFIFLGIPFLTHTGEKSYWVIFEDTFVLRRGNCKGYSHIEKIFYKEAKYLVIGSVDPYISPRMVSPKWYHKKWGNYINVVSSDKKALFSVRYSEEMLKMLQKKCINAHVVK
;
A
#
# COMPACT_ATOMS: atom_id res chain seq x y z
N MET A 1 -13.36 -11.23 8.60
CA MET A 1 -11.87 -11.33 8.51
C MET A 1 -11.33 -10.05 7.86
N LYS A 2 -10.16 -9.57 8.27
CA LYS A 2 -9.56 -8.35 7.71
C LYS A 2 -8.77 -8.65 6.44
N HIS A 3 -9.14 -8.02 5.34
CA HIS A 3 -8.49 -8.18 4.04
C HIS A 3 -7.61 -6.97 3.74
N TYR A 4 -6.30 -7.18 3.70
CA TYR A 4 -5.34 -6.18 3.24
C TYR A 4 -5.24 -6.27 1.72
N LEU A 5 -5.49 -5.14 1.05
CA LEU A 5 -5.69 -5.13 -0.39
C LEU A 5 -4.46 -4.71 -1.18
N PHE A 6 -3.51 -4.06 -0.52
CA PHE A 6 -2.26 -3.63 -1.14
C PHE A 6 -1.04 -4.21 -0.44
N TRP A 7 -1.24 -5.14 0.49
CA TRP A 7 -0.18 -5.78 1.24
C TRP A 7 -0.38 -7.29 1.30
N LYS A 8 0.68 -8.04 1.04
CA LYS A 8 0.77 -9.48 1.30
C LYS A 8 2.00 -9.71 2.15
N LYS A 9 1.88 -10.50 3.21
CA LYS A 9 3.07 -10.98 3.93
C LYS A 9 3.84 -11.88 2.96
N GLN A 10 5.11 -11.58 2.73
CA GLN A 10 5.99 -12.37 1.88
C GLN A 10 7.27 -12.70 2.65
N SER A 11 7.82 -13.86 2.38
CA SER A 11 9.19 -14.20 2.78
C SER A 11 10.21 -13.47 1.90
N VAL A 12 11.47 -13.40 2.35
CA VAL A 12 12.57 -12.81 1.56
C VAL A 12 12.72 -13.51 0.21
N ARG A 13 12.57 -14.84 0.19
CA ARG A 13 12.63 -15.63 -1.05
C ARG A 13 11.51 -15.23 -2.02
N GLU A 14 10.27 -15.21 -1.55
CA GLU A 14 9.12 -14.84 -2.38
C GLU A 14 9.20 -13.41 -2.90
N PHE A 15 9.81 -12.49 -2.13
CA PHE A 15 10.10 -11.13 -2.58
C PHE A 15 11.02 -11.13 -3.80
N TRP A 16 12.16 -11.81 -3.72
CA TRP A 16 13.13 -11.86 -4.82
C TRP A 16 12.63 -12.61 -6.06
N GLU A 17 11.70 -13.54 -5.89
CA GLU A 17 11.08 -14.25 -7.01
C GLU A 17 9.99 -13.40 -7.67
N ASN A 18 9.03 -12.88 -6.89
CA ASN A 18 7.76 -12.39 -7.42
C ASN A 18 7.64 -10.86 -7.51
N GLU A 19 8.49 -10.09 -6.84
CA GLU A 19 8.34 -8.63 -6.84
C GLU A 19 8.81 -7.97 -8.13
N LEU A 20 8.33 -6.74 -8.35
CA LEU A 20 8.73 -5.92 -9.48
C LEU A 20 10.23 -5.61 -9.43
N LEU A 21 10.88 -5.59 -10.61
CA LEU A 21 12.32 -5.26 -10.72
C LEU A 21 12.66 -3.93 -10.04
N ALA A 22 11.78 -2.93 -10.16
CA ALA A 22 11.96 -1.63 -9.51
C ALA A 22 12.06 -1.74 -7.98
N GLU A 23 11.28 -2.62 -7.33
CA GLU A 23 11.36 -2.84 -5.89
C GLU A 23 12.65 -3.55 -5.49
N LYS A 24 13.07 -4.53 -6.29
CA LYS A 24 14.33 -5.25 -6.09
C LYS A 24 15.53 -4.30 -6.18
N VAL A 25 15.61 -3.51 -7.25
CA VAL A 25 16.67 -2.49 -7.42
C VAL A 25 16.64 -1.49 -6.28
N PHE A 26 15.45 -1.03 -5.89
CA PHE A 26 15.29 -0.11 -4.77
C PHE A 26 15.86 -0.68 -3.46
N VAL A 27 15.55 -1.93 -3.11
CA VAL A 27 16.08 -2.59 -1.90
C VAL A 27 17.60 -2.75 -1.98
N ILE A 28 18.16 -3.11 -3.14
CA ILE A 28 19.62 -3.24 -3.31
C ILE A 28 20.31 -1.89 -3.09
N VAL A 29 19.82 -0.84 -3.76
CA VAL A 29 20.37 0.51 -3.63
C VAL A 29 20.26 0.99 -2.19
N TYR A 30 19.14 0.75 -1.53
CA TYR A 30 18.95 1.04 -0.11
C TYR A 30 19.99 0.32 0.75
N CYS A 31 20.20 -0.99 0.56
CA CYS A 31 21.16 -1.77 1.35
C CYS A 31 22.59 -1.25 1.17
N ILE A 32 22.99 -0.93 -0.07
CA ILE A 32 24.32 -0.35 -0.36
C ILE A 32 24.49 0.97 0.36
N ILE A 33 23.51 1.87 0.25
CA ILE A 33 23.54 3.18 0.91
C ILE A 33 23.61 2.99 2.43
N ALA A 34 22.74 2.15 3.00
CA ALA A 34 22.72 1.89 4.45
C ALA A 34 24.05 1.33 4.97
N LEU A 35 24.70 0.43 4.22
CA LEU A 35 26.03 -0.10 4.57
C LEU A 35 27.11 0.99 4.52
N LEU A 36 27.12 1.83 3.48
CA LEU A 36 28.07 2.94 3.36
C LEU A 36 27.92 3.94 4.52
N PHE A 37 26.68 4.33 4.84
CA PHE A 37 26.40 5.23 5.95
C PHE A 37 26.68 4.60 7.32
N GLY A 38 26.42 3.30 7.48
CA GLY A 38 26.80 2.55 8.68
C GLY A 38 28.31 2.54 8.90
N GLY A 39 29.10 2.31 7.83
CA GLY A 39 30.56 2.39 7.88
C GLY A 39 31.07 3.79 8.26
N MET A 40 30.52 4.84 7.63
CA MET A 40 30.86 6.23 7.98
C MET A 40 30.51 6.57 9.42
N PHE A 41 29.36 6.09 9.92
CA PHE A 41 28.94 6.31 11.31
C PHE A 41 29.93 5.68 12.31
N ILE A 42 30.39 4.45 12.06
CA ILE A 42 31.41 3.78 12.90
C ILE A 42 32.71 4.60 12.92
N VAL A 43 33.22 5.00 11.75
CA VAL A 43 34.45 5.82 11.65
C VAL A 43 34.30 7.15 12.40
N CYS A 44 33.13 7.79 12.29
CA CYS A 44 32.87 9.07 12.94
C CYS A 44 32.74 8.95 14.46
N ILE A 45 32.11 7.88 15.00
CA ILE A 45 32.09 7.60 16.44
C ILE A 45 33.51 7.44 16.99
N TRP A 46 34.39 6.79 16.23
CA TRP A 46 35.76 6.56 16.65
C TRP A 46 36.64 7.82 16.51
N SER A 47 36.11 8.87 15.88
CA SER A 47 36.82 10.14 15.60
C SER A 47 36.20 11.36 16.29
N THR A 48 35.25 11.17 17.23
CA THR A 48 34.32 12.20 17.75
C THR A 48 34.95 13.45 18.37
N ASP A 49 36.26 13.48 18.62
CA ASP A 49 36.94 14.67 19.14
C ASP A 49 37.03 15.81 18.11
N ASN A 50 36.76 15.53 16.82
CA ASN A 50 36.79 16.52 15.75
C ASN A 50 35.39 17.06 15.39
N LYS A 51 35.26 18.39 15.25
CA LYS A 51 34.01 19.07 14.85
C LYS A 51 33.50 18.60 13.49
N LEU A 52 34.41 18.20 12.58
CA LEU A 52 34.06 17.64 11.27
C LEU A 52 33.31 16.31 11.39
N SER A 53 33.79 15.39 12.24
CA SER A 53 33.13 14.11 12.51
C SER A 53 31.75 14.27 13.14
N ALA A 54 31.57 15.25 14.04
CA ALA A 54 30.25 15.55 14.59
C ALA A 54 29.25 16.01 13.51
N GLY A 55 29.70 16.82 12.55
CA GLY A 55 28.88 17.24 11.40
C GLY A 55 28.53 16.09 10.45
N ILE A 56 29.49 15.19 10.17
CA ILE A 56 29.26 13.99 9.35
C ILE A 56 28.31 13.02 10.07
N LEU A 57 28.44 12.85 11.39
CA LEU A 57 27.56 12.00 12.19
C LEU A 57 26.11 12.49 12.15
N LEU A 58 25.90 13.81 12.27
CA LEU A 58 24.59 14.45 12.11
C LEU A 58 24.02 14.19 10.71
N GLY A 59 24.81 14.38 9.64
CA GLY A 59 24.39 14.11 8.26
C GLY A 59 24.02 12.64 8.02
N ALA A 60 24.80 11.69 8.58
CA ALA A 60 24.51 10.26 8.49
C ALA A 60 23.21 9.89 9.22
N CYS A 61 22.98 10.41 10.44
CA CYS A 61 21.73 10.22 11.18
C CYS A 61 20.51 10.74 10.40
N TRP A 62 20.62 11.90 9.75
CA TRP A 62 19.57 12.45 8.89
C TRP A 62 19.24 11.52 7.72
N ILE A 63 20.25 10.89 7.12
CA ILE A 63 20.06 9.96 5.99
C ILE A 63 19.44 8.64 6.45
N PHE A 64 19.79 8.09 7.62
CA PHE A 64 19.06 6.96 8.20
C PHE A 64 17.57 7.25 8.44
N ILE A 65 17.24 8.47 8.87
CA ILE A 65 15.85 8.92 9.05
C ILE A 65 15.13 9.04 7.70
N PHE A 66 15.76 9.65 6.69
CA PHE A 66 15.17 9.82 5.35
C PHE A 66 15.07 8.50 4.56
N LEU A 67 16.01 7.59 4.75
CA LEU A 67 15.96 6.22 4.23
C LEU A 67 14.82 5.41 4.89
N GLY A 68 14.24 5.87 5.99
CA GLY A 68 13.00 5.34 6.55
C GLY A 68 11.76 5.57 5.67
N ILE A 69 11.81 6.45 4.65
CA ILE A 69 10.67 6.74 3.76
C ILE A 69 10.13 5.49 3.04
N PRO A 70 10.93 4.59 2.46
CA PRO A 70 10.42 3.31 1.96
C PRO A 70 9.82 2.38 3.02
N PHE A 71 10.27 2.46 4.28
CA PHE A 71 9.58 1.78 5.37
C PHE A 71 8.21 2.41 5.62
N LEU A 72 8.10 3.74 5.51
CA LEU A 72 6.81 4.44 5.56
C LEU A 72 5.90 4.05 4.38
N THR A 73 6.43 3.80 3.17
CA THR A 73 5.62 3.32 2.04
C THR A 73 5.06 1.92 2.28
N HIS A 74 5.86 0.99 2.83
CA HIS A 74 5.35 -0.34 3.22
C HIS A 74 4.33 -0.28 4.37
N THR A 75 4.51 0.63 5.31
CA THR A 75 3.50 0.89 6.35
C THR A 75 2.22 1.48 5.72
N GLY A 76 2.37 2.29 4.68
CA GLY A 76 1.29 2.83 3.85
C GLY A 76 0.48 1.75 3.12
N GLU A 77 1.13 0.71 2.59
CA GLU A 77 0.43 -0.41 1.93
C GLU A 77 -0.47 -1.19 2.88
N LYS A 78 -0.06 -1.34 4.15
CA LYS A 78 -0.87 -1.95 5.22
C LYS A 78 -2.06 -1.08 5.67
N SER A 79 -2.03 0.22 5.35
CA SER A 79 -3.00 1.18 5.85
C SER A 79 -4.40 1.02 5.23
N TYR A 80 -4.47 0.43 4.03
CA TYR A 80 -5.73 0.20 3.34
C TYR A 80 -6.18 -1.24 3.45
N TRP A 81 -7.37 -1.42 4.03
CA TRP A 81 -7.98 -2.73 4.25
C TRP A 81 -9.49 -2.62 4.25
N VAL A 82 -10.14 -3.76 4.03
CA VAL A 82 -11.60 -3.91 4.18
C VAL A 82 -11.91 -5.07 5.12
N ILE A 83 -13.00 -4.94 5.87
CA ILE A 83 -13.62 -6.01 6.65
C ILE A 83 -15.04 -6.13 6.15
N PHE A 84 -15.38 -7.31 5.62
CA PHE A 84 -16.73 -7.63 5.20
C PHE A 84 -17.53 -8.14 6.39
N GLU A 85 -18.59 -7.43 6.72
CA GLU A 85 -19.62 -7.86 7.66
C GLU A 85 -20.86 -8.32 6.90
N ASP A 86 -21.92 -8.68 7.61
CA ASP A 86 -23.14 -9.19 7.00
C ASP A 86 -23.88 -8.14 6.19
N THR A 87 -24.06 -6.93 6.74
CA THR A 87 -24.85 -5.85 6.13
C THR A 87 -24.03 -4.65 5.66
N PHE A 88 -22.75 -4.58 6.03
CA PHE A 88 -21.86 -3.48 5.68
C PHE A 88 -20.42 -3.93 5.46
N VAL A 89 -19.61 -3.01 4.94
CA VAL A 89 -18.15 -3.11 4.87
C VAL A 89 -17.56 -2.02 5.74
N LEU A 90 -16.58 -2.39 6.56
CA LEU A 90 -15.66 -1.41 7.13
C LEU A 90 -14.48 -1.28 6.21
N ARG A 91 -14.24 -0.08 5.71
CA ARG A 91 -13.07 0.24 4.91
C ARG A 91 -12.20 1.20 5.70
N ARG A 92 -10.91 0.87 5.86
CA ARG A 92 -9.91 1.88 6.19
C ARG A 92 -9.19 2.27 4.92
N GLY A 93 -9.11 3.57 4.67
CA GLY A 93 -8.39 4.10 3.53
C GLY A 93 -8.06 5.56 3.70
N ASN A 94 -7.14 6.06 2.88
CA ASN A 94 -6.78 7.47 2.86
C ASN A 94 -7.80 8.23 1.99
N CYS A 95 -8.99 8.48 2.53
CA CYS A 95 -9.93 9.41 1.92
C CYS A 95 -9.64 10.81 2.45
N LYS A 96 -9.42 11.77 1.55
CA LYS A 96 -9.22 13.21 1.88
C LYS A 96 -8.00 13.51 2.78
N GLY A 97 -6.94 12.71 2.71
CA GLY A 97 -5.64 13.05 3.30
C GLY A 97 -5.36 12.46 4.69
N TYR A 98 -6.33 11.79 5.32
CA TYR A 98 -6.16 11.09 6.59
C TYR A 98 -6.73 9.66 6.53
N SER A 99 -6.13 8.73 7.30
CA SER A 99 -6.65 7.36 7.37
C SER A 99 -7.90 7.31 8.26
N HIS A 100 -9.08 7.24 7.64
CA HIS A 100 -10.34 7.07 8.36
C HIS A 100 -10.90 5.67 8.15
N ILE A 101 -11.64 5.19 9.14
CA ILE A 101 -12.46 3.99 9.03
C ILE A 101 -13.86 4.48 8.65
N GLU A 102 -14.34 4.07 7.49
CA GLU A 102 -15.69 4.36 7.02
C GLU A 102 -16.52 3.08 7.03
N LYS A 103 -17.74 3.20 7.54
CA LYS A 103 -18.77 2.15 7.47
C LYS A 103 -19.63 2.41 6.25
N ILE A 104 -19.69 1.44 5.35
CA ILE A 104 -20.37 1.54 4.06
C ILE A 104 -21.39 0.41 3.99
N PHE A 105 -22.68 0.72 3.83
CA PHE A 105 -23.69 -0.32 3.71
C PHE A 105 -23.76 -0.86 2.27
N TYR A 106 -23.94 -2.17 2.10
CA TYR A 106 -23.99 -2.76 0.76
C TYR A 106 -25.14 -2.21 -0.09
N LYS A 107 -26.22 -1.70 0.53
CA LYS A 107 -27.34 -1.04 -0.16
C LYS A 107 -26.93 0.23 -0.92
N GLU A 108 -25.81 0.85 -0.55
CA GLU A 108 -25.29 2.05 -1.22
C GLU A 108 -24.58 1.70 -2.53
N ALA A 109 -24.15 0.45 -2.70
CA ALA A 109 -23.48 0.00 -3.91
C ALA A 109 -24.48 -0.14 -5.07
N LYS A 110 -24.16 0.51 -6.19
CA LYS A 110 -24.95 0.44 -7.42
C LYS A 110 -24.19 -0.19 -8.59
N TYR A 111 -22.87 -0.10 -8.58
CA TYR A 111 -22.04 -0.67 -9.63
C TYR A 111 -20.85 -1.44 -9.05
N LEU A 112 -20.58 -2.60 -9.64
CA LEU A 112 -19.35 -3.38 -9.47
C LEU A 112 -18.55 -3.25 -10.77
N VAL A 113 -17.59 -2.33 -10.80
CA VAL A 113 -16.75 -2.10 -11.97
C VAL A 113 -15.58 -3.07 -11.94
N ILE A 114 -15.47 -3.90 -12.97
CA ILE A 114 -14.44 -4.94 -13.13
C ILE A 114 -13.69 -4.74 -14.45
N GLY A 115 -12.67 -5.55 -14.72
CA GLY A 115 -11.87 -5.49 -15.95
C GLY A 115 -10.47 -4.93 -15.71
N SER A 116 -9.84 -4.41 -16.76
CA SER A 116 -8.49 -3.81 -16.68
C SER A 116 -8.56 -2.39 -16.11
N VAL A 117 -9.06 -2.28 -14.88
CA VAL A 117 -9.26 -1.01 -14.17
C VAL A 117 -8.34 -0.89 -12.97
N ASP A 118 -7.76 0.30 -12.82
CA ASP A 118 -7.01 0.68 -11.63
C ASP A 118 -7.91 0.70 -10.38
N PRO A 119 -7.36 0.49 -9.18
CA PRO A 119 -8.11 0.68 -7.94
C PRO A 119 -8.50 2.17 -7.80
N TYR A 120 -9.80 2.45 -7.70
CA TYR A 120 -10.31 3.81 -7.49
C TYR A 120 -9.93 4.36 -6.12
N ILE A 121 -9.68 3.48 -5.15
CA ILE A 121 -9.15 3.86 -3.87
C ILE A 121 -7.86 3.09 -3.58
N SER A 122 -6.78 3.85 -3.40
CA SER A 122 -5.45 3.34 -3.07
C SER A 122 -4.78 4.21 -1.98
N PRO A 123 -3.72 3.71 -1.32
CA PRO A 123 -2.87 4.53 -0.48
C PRO A 123 -2.26 5.72 -1.25
N ARG A 124 -2.12 6.88 -0.60
CA ARG A 124 -1.70 8.16 -1.20
C ARG A 124 -0.25 8.17 -1.74
N MET A 125 0.61 7.29 -1.24
CA MET A 125 2.04 7.30 -1.52
C MET A 125 2.40 6.77 -2.92
N VAL A 126 1.52 5.98 -3.54
CA VAL A 126 1.82 5.25 -4.78
C VAL A 126 0.64 5.36 -5.74
N SER A 127 0.94 5.51 -7.04
CA SER A 127 -0.11 5.66 -8.07
C SER A 127 -1.00 4.41 -8.18
N PRO A 128 -2.31 4.56 -8.48
CA PRO A 128 -3.21 3.43 -8.74
C PRO A 128 -2.70 2.45 -9.81
N LYS A 129 -2.10 2.97 -10.89
CA LYS A 129 -1.51 2.18 -11.98
C LYS A 129 -0.44 1.21 -11.51
N TRP A 130 0.38 1.63 -10.55
CA TRP A 130 1.41 0.77 -9.99
C TRP A 130 0.79 -0.41 -9.23
N TYR A 131 -0.30 -0.17 -8.49
CA TYR A 131 -1.01 -1.24 -7.80
C TYR A 131 -1.67 -2.22 -8.77
N HIS A 132 -2.24 -1.74 -9.88
CA HIS A 132 -2.74 -2.59 -10.95
C HIS A 132 -1.63 -3.44 -11.56
N LYS A 133 -0.47 -2.84 -11.87
CA LYS A 133 0.70 -3.57 -12.38
C LYS A 133 1.19 -4.65 -11.41
N LYS A 134 1.16 -4.39 -10.10
CA LYS A 134 1.65 -5.32 -9.07
C LYS A 134 0.65 -6.43 -8.72
N TRP A 135 -0.62 -6.11 -8.62
CA TRP A 135 -1.65 -7.01 -8.07
C TRP A 135 -2.74 -7.42 -9.06
N GLY A 136 -2.67 -6.93 -10.29
CA GLY A 136 -3.62 -7.22 -11.36
C GLY A 136 -4.92 -6.43 -11.22
N ASN A 137 -6.00 -7.05 -11.67
CA ASN A 137 -7.30 -6.40 -11.76
C ASN A 137 -7.96 -6.20 -10.39
N TYR A 138 -8.85 -5.22 -10.33
CA TYR A 138 -9.63 -4.86 -9.15
C TYR A 138 -11.13 -4.89 -9.44
N ILE A 139 -11.91 -5.04 -8.37
CA ILE A 139 -13.37 -4.78 -8.37
C ILE A 139 -13.55 -3.46 -7.63
N ASN A 140 -14.01 -2.43 -8.34
CA ASN A 140 -14.33 -1.13 -7.77
C ASN A 140 -15.83 -1.05 -7.48
N VAL A 141 -16.20 -0.88 -6.22
CA VAL A 141 -17.60 -0.75 -5.79
C VAL A 141 -17.96 0.73 -5.72
N VAL A 142 -19.03 1.11 -6.41
CA VAL A 142 -19.40 2.50 -6.67
C VAL A 142 -20.87 2.73 -6.35
N SER A 143 -21.20 3.90 -5.79
CA SER A 143 -22.59 4.30 -5.53
C SER A 143 -23.34 4.74 -6.79
N SER A 144 -24.64 5.02 -6.66
CA SER A 144 -25.47 5.61 -7.73
C SER A 144 -24.86 6.90 -8.28
N ASP A 145 -24.30 7.73 -7.40
CA ASP A 145 -23.76 9.05 -7.73
C ASP A 145 -22.31 8.97 -8.26
N LYS A 146 -21.89 7.77 -8.69
CA LYS A 146 -20.54 7.46 -9.19
C LYS A 146 -19.42 7.70 -8.17
N LYS A 147 -19.73 7.77 -6.87
CA LYS A 147 -18.74 7.88 -5.81
C LYS A 147 -18.10 6.51 -5.54
N ALA A 148 -16.77 6.44 -5.55
CA ALA A 148 -16.03 5.25 -5.16
C ALA A 148 -16.27 4.96 -3.67
N LEU A 149 -16.82 3.78 -3.37
CA LEU A 149 -17.10 3.32 -2.01
C LEU A 149 -15.90 2.57 -1.46
N PHE A 150 -15.50 1.49 -2.15
CA PHE A 150 -14.32 0.71 -1.83
C PHE A 150 -13.83 -0.07 -3.04
N SER A 151 -12.52 -0.33 -3.11
CA SER A 151 -11.89 -1.20 -4.11
C SER A 151 -11.43 -2.49 -3.44
N VAL A 152 -11.49 -3.63 -4.15
CA VAL A 152 -10.94 -4.93 -3.70
C VAL A 152 -10.19 -5.62 -4.85
N ARG A 153 -9.25 -6.52 -4.56
CA ARG A 153 -8.57 -7.31 -5.59
C ARG A 153 -9.58 -8.21 -6.29
N TYR A 154 -9.44 -8.35 -7.60
CA TYR A 154 -10.28 -9.24 -8.37
C TYR A 154 -9.96 -10.70 -8.03
N SER A 155 -11.00 -11.45 -7.67
CA SER A 155 -11.05 -12.90 -7.77
C SER A 155 -12.50 -13.30 -8.03
N GLU A 156 -12.71 -14.44 -8.68
CA GLU A 156 -14.06 -14.97 -8.94
C GLU A 156 -14.86 -15.16 -7.65
N GLU A 157 -14.20 -15.61 -6.59
CA GLU A 157 -14.81 -15.76 -5.27
C GLU A 157 -15.25 -14.42 -4.67
N MET A 158 -14.39 -13.39 -4.79
CA MET A 158 -14.68 -12.05 -4.30
C MET A 158 -15.83 -11.42 -5.08
N LEU A 159 -15.85 -11.59 -6.40
CA LEU A 159 -16.94 -11.12 -7.25
C LEU A 159 -18.27 -11.77 -6.89
N LYS A 160 -18.31 -13.11 -6.77
CA LYS A 160 -19.51 -13.85 -6.36
C LYS A 160 -20.00 -13.44 -4.98
N MET A 161 -19.09 -13.24 -4.02
CA MET A 161 -19.43 -12.79 -2.68
C MET A 161 -20.03 -11.37 -2.71
N LEU A 162 -19.42 -10.45 -3.46
CA LEU A 162 -19.94 -9.08 -3.60
C LEU A 162 -21.28 -9.04 -4.33
N GLN A 163 -21.50 -9.85 -5.36
CA GLN A 163 -22.80 -9.96 -6.03
C GLN A 163 -23.90 -10.44 -5.08
N LYS A 164 -23.59 -11.37 -4.17
CA LYS A 164 -24.55 -11.83 -3.15
C LYS A 164 -24.87 -10.77 -2.10
N LYS A 165 -23.89 -9.98 -1.68
CA LYS A 165 -24.07 -8.95 -0.64
C LYS A 165 -24.60 -7.63 -1.19
N CYS A 166 -24.16 -7.22 -2.37
CA CYS A 166 -24.56 -5.99 -3.08
C CYS A 166 -25.66 -6.30 -4.09
N ILE A 167 -26.81 -6.79 -3.62
CA ILE A 167 -27.89 -7.34 -4.49
C ILE A 167 -28.37 -6.34 -5.54
N ASN A 168 -28.34 -5.05 -5.23
CA ASN A 168 -28.81 -3.98 -6.12
C ASN A 168 -27.75 -3.48 -7.11
N ALA A 169 -26.53 -4.00 -7.04
CA ALA A 169 -25.40 -3.52 -7.83
C ALA A 169 -25.30 -4.27 -9.17
N HIS A 170 -25.10 -3.53 -10.25
CA HIS A 170 -24.87 -4.09 -11.58
C HIS A 170 -23.37 -4.25 -11.84
N VAL A 171 -22.99 -5.36 -12.46
CA VAL A 171 -21.60 -5.56 -12.90
C VAL A 171 -21.38 -4.78 -14.19
N VAL A 172 -20.33 -3.96 -14.21
CA VAL A 172 -19.90 -3.17 -15.37
C VAL A 172 -18.48 -3.60 -15.71
N LYS A 173 -18.21 -3.89 -16.98
CA LYS A 173 -16.89 -4.25 -17.50
C LYS A 173 -16.24 -3.07 -18.20
#